data_AF-A0A7S1QCA5-F1
#
_entry.id   AF-A0A7S1QCA5-F1
#
_cell.length_a   1.000
_cell.length_b   1.000
_cell.length_c   1.000
_cell.angle_alpha   90.00
_cell.angle_beta   90.00
_cell.angle_gamma   90.00
#
_symmetry.space_group_name_H-M   'P 1'
#
loop_
_entity.id
_entity.type
_entity.pdbx_description
1 polymer ?
#
loop_
_entity_poly.entity_id
_entity_poly.type
_entity_poly.pdbx_seq_one_letter_code
_entity_poly.pdbx_strand_id
1 'polypeptide(L)'
;RNIIDSLGLDEPMMLEDSEVKSEWTRRCVGVSVVTDYNHRVYQIKAVHFDKSPGTAFSMYERDRRASTSVTYEHYYRSYYMKDITDPRQPLLEAVPEKESEQVFLVPELCSFTGFSDEMRKDKNLMLEALKQSKVSPVERLGAIQEIAGEMAAKAAGEVGSSTLSSCAQCLHDWKIRLSSNPIEVEARSFEPLEVSFGVDKKYTIEEGGSFNRFMRNGLQCPTRFDDWLFIYPESDVPVLDIWLRSLRDIAQVAFSMKMSDPVRIVCTNQRDELERVLEDRLRPTTQLVLLLTPQKDCRRVYQRFKQLTCCKFPCITQVVKSETVRKRQSIAAILSRIVLQINAKFCGPLWHVELRDAITRPFFEVPTMALGISVYRSWAGERFVGFAASLDTNCSEYYSAASALEDEPSACARGLSLKLQDFLREALLRFARRNGGLLPEHLLVYRASVRQEDWPVVRATEVEALRAVLGAVGRAGRSGETYEPHLTFIAVSQRTGVRLFCCGPGQSGA
;
A
#
# COMPACT_ATOMS: atom_id res chain seq x y z
N ARG A 1 15.22 -19.45 -10.53
CA ARG A 1 16.63 -19.04 -10.36
C ARG A 1 16.88 -19.09 -8.87
N ASN A 2 17.98 -19.74 -8.46
CA ASN A 2 18.32 -19.80 -7.04
C ASN A 2 18.68 -18.40 -6.52
N ILE A 3 18.76 -18.25 -5.20
CA ILE A 3 19.05 -16.95 -4.59
C ILE A 3 20.43 -16.41 -5.02
N ILE A 4 21.45 -17.26 -5.15
CA ILE A 4 22.81 -16.87 -5.53
C ILE A 4 22.82 -16.20 -6.91
N ASP A 5 22.24 -16.84 -7.91
CA ASP A 5 22.13 -16.33 -9.28
C ASP A 5 21.28 -15.05 -9.35
N SER A 6 20.23 -14.98 -8.52
CA SER A 6 19.34 -13.82 -8.46
C SER A 6 19.98 -12.58 -7.84
N LEU A 7 21.03 -12.73 -7.04
CA LEU A 7 21.72 -11.60 -6.44
C LEU A 7 22.69 -10.90 -7.41
N GLY A 8 23.15 -11.59 -8.47
CA GLY A 8 24.03 -11.02 -9.50
C GLY A 8 25.40 -10.59 -8.96
N LEU A 9 25.92 -11.32 -7.98
CA LEU A 9 27.23 -11.06 -7.38
C LEU A 9 28.27 -11.87 -8.19
N ASP A 10 28.78 -11.27 -9.26
CA ASP A 10 29.60 -11.95 -10.29
C ASP A 10 31.05 -12.30 -9.88
N GLU A 11 31.47 -12.11 -8.62
CA GLU A 11 32.81 -12.49 -8.15
C GLU A 11 32.76 -13.21 -6.79
N PRO A 12 33.69 -14.15 -6.52
CA PRO A 12 33.67 -15.02 -5.35
C PRO A 12 33.48 -14.18 -4.09
N MET A 13 32.31 -14.35 -3.45
CA MET A 13 31.78 -13.43 -2.45
C MET A 13 32.83 -13.04 -1.41
N MET A 14 33.24 -11.78 -1.45
CA MET A 14 33.94 -11.11 -0.36
C MET A 14 32.92 -10.86 0.76
N LEU A 15 32.48 -11.94 1.43
CA LEU A 15 31.58 -11.88 2.59
C LEU A 15 32.21 -11.10 3.76
N GLU A 16 33.45 -10.64 3.65
CA GLU A 16 34.08 -9.71 4.59
C GLU A 16 33.66 -8.25 4.37
N ASP A 17 33.14 -7.90 3.19
CA ASP A 17 32.67 -6.55 2.86
C ASP A 17 31.31 -6.25 3.53
N SER A 18 31.27 -5.15 4.29
CA SER A 18 30.08 -4.65 4.97
C SER A 18 28.93 -4.28 4.02
N GLU A 19 29.22 -3.81 2.81
CA GLU A 19 28.19 -3.45 1.82
C GLU A 19 27.49 -4.70 1.28
N VAL A 20 28.25 -5.77 1.04
CA VAL A 20 27.73 -7.06 0.56
C VAL A 20 26.80 -7.69 1.62
N LYS A 21 27.22 -7.74 2.89
CA LYS A 21 26.36 -8.24 3.99
C LYS A 21 25.07 -7.44 4.12
N SER A 22 25.15 -6.12 3.95
CA SER A 22 23.99 -5.23 4.03
C SER A 22 22.97 -5.51 2.93
N GLU A 23 23.42 -5.75 1.69
CA GLU A 23 22.53 -6.05 0.58
C GLU A 23 21.90 -7.46 0.70
N TRP A 24 22.66 -8.46 1.19
CA TRP A 24 22.13 -9.79 1.52
C TRP A 24 21.00 -9.71 2.55
N THR A 25 21.23 -8.99 3.65
CA THR A 25 20.24 -8.79 4.71
C THR A 25 19.00 -8.11 4.16
N ARG A 26 19.18 -7.03 3.39
CA ARG A 26 18.10 -6.25 2.79
C ARG A 26 17.23 -7.06 1.83
N ARG A 27 17.80 -8.00 1.07
CA ARG A 27 17.07 -8.80 0.07
C ARG A 27 16.45 -10.08 0.63
N CYS A 28 17.08 -10.69 1.64
CA CYS A 28 16.64 -11.99 2.15
C CYS A 28 15.73 -11.87 3.37
N VAL A 29 16.04 -11.00 4.33
CA VAL A 29 15.32 -10.94 5.61
C VAL A 29 13.88 -10.47 5.40
N GLY A 30 12.94 -11.22 6.00
CA GLY A 30 11.51 -10.96 5.92
C GLY A 30 10.82 -11.50 4.66
N VAL A 31 11.57 -11.97 3.67
CA VAL A 31 11.04 -12.48 2.39
C VAL A 31 10.73 -13.98 2.50
N SER A 32 9.71 -14.42 1.75
CA SER A 32 9.37 -15.83 1.62
C SER A 32 10.16 -16.48 0.47
N VAL A 33 10.79 -17.61 0.77
CA VAL A 33 11.54 -18.44 -0.18
C VAL A 33 10.89 -19.81 -0.30
N VAL A 34 11.02 -20.44 -1.47
CA VAL A 34 10.62 -21.83 -1.69
C VAL A 34 11.88 -22.67 -1.88
N THR A 35 11.90 -23.86 -1.29
CA THR A 35 13.00 -24.81 -1.43
C THR A 35 12.79 -25.71 -2.64
N ASP A 36 13.83 -25.89 -3.46
CA ASP A 36 13.70 -26.58 -4.75
C ASP A 36 13.62 -28.12 -4.61
N TYR A 37 13.94 -28.66 -3.44
CA TYR A 37 14.02 -30.10 -3.18
C TYR A 37 12.76 -30.71 -2.55
N ASN A 38 11.92 -29.91 -1.89
CA ASN A 38 10.66 -30.37 -1.28
C ASN A 38 9.50 -29.37 -1.39
N HIS A 39 9.70 -28.26 -2.12
CA HIS A 39 8.71 -27.23 -2.39
C HIS A 39 8.06 -26.62 -1.14
N ARG A 40 8.74 -26.66 0.01
CA ARG A 40 8.30 -25.99 1.22
C ARG A 40 8.61 -24.51 1.13
N VAL A 41 7.73 -23.70 1.71
CA VAL A 41 7.86 -22.25 1.77
C VAL A 41 8.29 -21.85 3.16
N TYR A 42 9.34 -21.04 3.25
CA TYR A 42 9.87 -20.52 4.51
C TYR A 42 9.94 -19.00 4.47
N GLN A 43 9.64 -18.34 5.58
CA GLN A 43 9.94 -16.93 5.75
C GLN A 43 11.33 -16.78 6.37
N ILE A 44 12.20 -15.96 5.79
CA ILE A 44 13.56 -15.80 6.29
C ILE A 44 13.58 -14.81 7.46
N LYS A 45 14.15 -15.24 8.57
CA LYS A 45 14.34 -14.47 9.81
C LYS A 45 15.66 -13.71 9.79
N ALA A 46 16.76 -14.36 9.38
CA ALA A 46 18.09 -13.78 9.41
C ALA A 46 19.02 -14.44 8.39
N VAL A 47 20.12 -13.76 8.06
CA VAL A 47 21.22 -14.31 7.26
C VAL A 47 22.43 -14.49 8.19
N HIS A 48 22.96 -15.70 8.25
CA HIS A 48 24.11 -16.07 9.08
C HIS A 48 25.36 -16.16 8.22
N PHE A 49 26.23 -15.16 8.35
CA PHE A 49 27.50 -15.07 7.61
C PHE A 49 28.66 -15.82 8.30
N ASP A 50 28.47 -16.21 9.55
CA ASP A 50 29.37 -17.03 10.36
C ASP A 50 29.21 -18.54 10.10
N LYS A 51 28.16 -18.93 9.38
CA LYS A 51 27.84 -20.32 9.02
C LYS A 51 27.93 -20.53 7.52
N SER A 52 28.22 -21.76 7.13
CA SER A 52 28.32 -22.20 5.74
C SER A 52 27.79 -23.63 5.57
N PRO A 53 27.60 -24.12 4.32
CA PRO A 53 27.27 -25.52 4.05
C PRO A 53 28.17 -26.55 4.75
N GLY A 54 29.44 -26.21 5.01
CA GLY A 54 30.38 -27.05 5.75
C GLY A 54 30.16 -27.09 7.27
N THR A 55 29.30 -26.22 7.81
CA THR A 55 29.00 -26.18 9.24
C THR A 55 28.17 -27.41 9.64
N ALA A 56 28.50 -28.03 10.78
CA ALA A 56 27.77 -29.17 11.31
C ALA A 56 26.57 -28.75 12.17
N PHE A 57 25.51 -29.56 12.15
CA PHE A 57 24.37 -29.46 13.04
C PHE A 57 24.03 -30.83 13.62
N SER A 58 23.32 -30.82 14.76
CA SER A 58 22.88 -32.04 15.43
C SER A 58 21.58 -32.54 14.79
N MET A 59 21.65 -33.67 14.11
CA MET A 59 20.50 -34.33 13.49
C MET A 59 20.05 -35.53 14.34
N TYR A 60 18.78 -35.56 14.76
CA TYR A 60 18.22 -36.70 15.47
C TYR A 60 17.80 -37.80 14.49
N GLU A 61 18.48 -38.95 14.52
CA GLU A 61 18.14 -40.13 13.75
C GLU A 61 17.09 -40.96 14.51
N ARG A 62 15.85 -41.02 13.98
CA ARG A 62 14.75 -41.78 14.60
C ARG A 62 15.07 -43.27 14.74
N ASP A 63 15.75 -43.84 13.74
CA ASP A 63 16.05 -45.28 13.70
C ASP A 63 17.09 -45.68 14.76
N ARG A 64 18.05 -44.80 15.06
CA ARG A 64 19.10 -45.04 16.06
C ARG A 64 18.80 -44.44 17.42
N ARG A 65 17.72 -43.65 17.55
CA ARG A 65 17.38 -42.84 18.74
C ARG A 65 18.59 -42.07 19.30
N ALA A 66 19.43 -41.55 18.40
CA ALA A 66 20.66 -40.85 18.73
C ALA A 66 20.79 -39.60 17.86
N SER A 67 21.49 -38.60 18.39
CA SER A 67 21.83 -37.40 17.64
C SER A 67 23.20 -37.56 16.99
N THR A 68 23.25 -37.49 15.67
CA THR A 68 24.49 -37.52 14.89
C THR A 68 24.84 -36.10 14.46
N SER A 69 26.12 -35.73 14.53
CA SER A 69 26.61 -34.47 13.97
C SER A 69 26.83 -34.62 12.47
N VAL A 70 26.13 -33.83 11.65
CA VAL A 70 26.20 -33.88 10.19
C VAL A 70 26.34 -32.47 9.62
N THR A 71 27.11 -32.29 8.54
CA THR A 71 27.20 -31.01 7.85
C THR A 71 25.98 -30.77 6.96
N TYR A 72 25.63 -29.51 6.70
CA TYR A 72 24.52 -29.19 5.79
C TYR A 72 24.76 -29.78 4.40
N GLU A 73 25.99 -29.69 3.88
CA GLU A 73 26.37 -30.28 2.61
C GLU A 73 26.15 -31.79 2.56
N HIS A 74 26.61 -32.52 3.59
CA HIS A 74 26.40 -33.96 3.64
C HIS A 74 24.92 -34.32 3.79
N TYR A 75 24.17 -33.56 4.60
CA TYR A 75 22.73 -33.77 4.76
C TYR A 75 21.98 -33.61 3.42
N TYR A 76 22.22 -32.52 2.69
CA TYR A 76 21.55 -32.29 1.41
C TYR A 76 21.93 -33.30 0.33
N ARG A 77 23.19 -33.73 0.29
CA ARG A 77 23.65 -34.77 -0.63
C ARG A 77 23.01 -36.12 -0.31
N SER A 78 22.99 -36.52 0.96
CA SER A 78 22.52 -37.84 1.39
C SER A 78 20.99 -37.98 1.35
N TYR A 79 20.25 -36.95 1.75
CA TYR A 79 18.78 -37.01 1.87
C TYR A 79 18.03 -36.50 0.64
N TYR A 80 18.58 -35.52 -0.08
CA TYR A 80 17.93 -34.88 -1.22
C TYR A 80 18.67 -35.05 -2.54
N MET A 81 19.83 -35.72 -2.55
CA MET A 81 20.68 -35.88 -3.74
C MET A 81 21.00 -34.53 -4.40
N LYS A 82 21.28 -33.52 -3.57
CA LYS A 82 21.66 -32.18 -4.01
C LYS A 82 23.12 -31.92 -3.67
N ASP A 83 23.94 -31.71 -4.69
CA ASP A 83 25.31 -31.22 -4.54
C ASP A 83 25.29 -29.69 -4.48
N ILE A 84 26.07 -29.13 -3.56
CA ILE A 84 26.19 -27.68 -3.34
C ILE A 84 27.42 -27.21 -4.09
N THR A 85 27.27 -26.25 -5.00
CA THR A 85 28.37 -25.76 -5.83
C THR A 85 29.24 -24.72 -5.13
N ASP A 86 28.65 -23.86 -4.28
CA ASP A 86 29.41 -22.89 -3.48
C ASP A 86 29.43 -23.26 -1.98
N PRO A 87 30.51 -23.85 -1.45
CA PRO A 87 30.59 -24.24 -0.05
C PRO A 87 30.82 -23.05 0.90
N ARG A 88 31.10 -21.83 0.39
CA ARG A 88 31.36 -20.63 1.20
C ARG A 88 30.13 -19.76 1.39
N GLN A 89 29.00 -20.11 0.78
CA GLN A 89 27.78 -19.32 0.90
C GLN A 89 27.26 -19.24 2.34
N PRO A 90 26.62 -18.12 2.74
CA PRO A 90 26.00 -18.00 4.06
C PRO A 90 24.79 -18.93 4.17
N LEU A 91 24.27 -19.11 5.40
CA LEU A 91 23.01 -19.82 5.62
C LEU A 91 21.86 -18.86 5.95
N LEU A 92 20.65 -19.23 5.54
CA LEU A 92 19.43 -18.48 5.84
C LEU A 92 18.71 -19.14 7.02
N GLU A 93 18.46 -18.40 8.10
CA GLU A 93 17.61 -18.88 9.19
C GLU A 93 16.15 -18.60 8.84
N ALA A 94 15.30 -19.63 8.87
CA ALA A 94 13.86 -19.47 8.71
C ALA A 94 13.17 -19.12 10.04
N VAL A 95 12.05 -18.39 9.95
CA VAL A 95 11.13 -18.20 11.08
C VAL A 95 10.60 -19.58 11.47
N PRO A 96 10.79 -20.01 12.72
CA PRO A 96 10.44 -21.36 13.12
C PRO A 96 8.91 -21.52 13.23
N GLU A 97 8.39 -22.68 12.83
CA GLU A 97 6.97 -23.02 13.03
C GLU A 97 6.67 -23.34 14.50
N LYS A 98 7.68 -23.79 15.25
CA LYS A 98 7.61 -24.13 16.67
C LYS A 98 8.78 -23.48 17.40
N GLU A 99 8.56 -22.96 18.61
CA GLU A 99 9.61 -22.25 19.37
C GLU A 99 10.88 -23.08 19.63
N SER A 100 10.77 -24.41 19.64
CA SER A 100 11.89 -25.33 19.85
C SER A 100 12.69 -25.65 18.57
N GLU A 101 12.25 -25.18 17.41
CA GLU A 101 12.84 -25.52 16.11
C GLU A 101 13.78 -24.41 15.63
N GLN A 102 14.90 -24.81 15.03
CA GLN A 102 15.79 -23.89 14.35
C GLN A 102 16.10 -24.47 12.97
N VAL A 103 15.69 -23.76 11.93
CA VAL A 103 15.82 -24.22 10.54
C VAL A 103 16.79 -23.30 9.81
N PHE A 104 17.86 -23.89 9.28
CA PHE A 104 18.80 -23.22 8.39
C PHE A 104 18.68 -23.79 6.97
N LEU A 105 18.72 -22.90 5.99
CA LEU A 105 18.56 -23.21 4.58
C LEU A 105 19.79 -22.74 3.80
N VAL A 106 20.18 -23.51 2.79
CA VAL A 106 21.26 -23.15 1.85
C VAL A 106 20.65 -22.29 0.72
N PRO A 107 21.11 -21.03 0.52
CA PRO A 107 20.58 -20.12 -0.50
C PRO A 107 20.52 -20.69 -1.91
N GLU A 108 21.52 -21.46 -2.33
CA GLU A 108 21.60 -22.12 -3.64
C GLU A 108 20.44 -23.10 -3.90
N LEU A 109 19.84 -23.65 -2.85
CA LEU A 109 18.72 -24.59 -2.96
C LEU A 109 17.35 -23.92 -2.72
N CYS A 110 17.35 -22.59 -2.68
CA CYS A 110 16.16 -21.77 -2.44
C CYS A 110 15.92 -20.83 -3.62
N SER A 111 14.64 -20.60 -3.91
CA SER A 111 14.18 -19.62 -4.90
C SER A 111 13.31 -18.57 -4.20
N PHE A 112 13.48 -17.29 -4.55
CA PHE A 112 12.57 -16.24 -4.07
C PHE A 112 11.15 -16.47 -4.58
N THR A 113 10.15 -16.19 -3.74
CA THR A 113 8.74 -16.22 -4.16
C THR A 113 8.27 -14.82 -4.57
N GLY A 114 7.32 -14.76 -5.52
CA GLY A 114 6.76 -13.52 -6.02
C GLY A 114 7.67 -12.76 -7.00
N PHE A 115 7.36 -11.48 -7.23
CA PHE A 115 8.12 -10.61 -8.14
C PHE A 115 9.13 -9.76 -7.35
N SER A 116 10.38 -9.69 -7.81
CA SER A 116 11.36 -8.72 -7.30
C SER A 116 11.02 -7.29 -7.73
N ASP A 117 11.63 -6.29 -7.08
CA ASP A 117 11.46 -4.89 -7.49
C ASP A 117 11.99 -4.62 -8.91
N GLU A 118 13.01 -5.37 -9.35
CA GLU A 118 13.53 -5.33 -10.73
C GLU A 118 12.53 -5.93 -11.71
N MET A 119 11.98 -7.11 -11.39
CA MET A 119 10.93 -7.75 -12.21
C MET A 119 9.70 -6.86 -12.34
N ARG A 120 9.30 -6.17 -11.26
CA ARG A 120 8.19 -5.21 -11.28
C ARG A 120 8.45 -3.98 -12.16
N LYS A 121 9.71 -3.60 -12.37
CA LYS A 121 10.09 -2.50 -13.27
C LYS A 121 10.07 -2.93 -14.74
N ASP A 122 10.29 -4.21 -15.02
CA ASP A 122 10.15 -4.76 -16.37
C ASP A 122 8.67 -4.84 -16.74
N LYS A 123 8.24 -3.89 -17.56
CA LYS A 123 6.85 -3.80 -18.01
C LYS A 123 6.44 -4.99 -18.87
N ASN A 124 7.33 -5.56 -19.66
CA ASN A 124 6.99 -6.67 -20.54
C ASN A 124 6.74 -7.93 -19.72
N LEU A 125 7.64 -8.22 -18.77
CA LEU A 125 7.47 -9.34 -17.85
C LEU A 125 6.21 -9.19 -16.99
N MET A 126 5.97 -7.99 -16.44
CA MET A 126 4.75 -7.75 -15.67
C MET A 126 3.48 -7.81 -16.51
N LEU A 127 3.50 -7.33 -17.77
CA LEU A 127 2.36 -7.46 -18.66
C LEU A 127 2.04 -8.93 -18.94
N GLU A 128 3.05 -9.75 -19.21
CA GLU A 128 2.86 -11.18 -19.48
C GLU A 128 2.36 -11.94 -18.25
N ALA A 129 2.94 -11.68 -17.08
CA ALA A 129 2.46 -12.23 -15.81
C ALA A 129 1.02 -11.77 -15.46
N LEU A 130 0.69 -10.51 -15.79
CA LEU A 130 -0.66 -9.98 -15.59
C LEU A 130 -1.66 -10.59 -16.56
N LYS A 131 -1.29 -10.94 -17.79
CA LYS A 131 -2.17 -11.67 -18.71
C LYS A 131 -2.59 -13.02 -18.14
N GLN A 132 -1.66 -13.74 -17.50
CA GLN A 132 -1.97 -15.04 -16.89
C GLN A 132 -2.80 -14.93 -15.60
N SER A 133 -2.72 -13.82 -14.87
CA SER A 133 -3.42 -13.65 -13.58
C SER A 133 -4.71 -12.82 -13.65
N LYS A 134 -4.87 -11.98 -14.68
CA LYS A 134 -6.10 -11.21 -14.94
C LYS A 134 -7.09 -12.04 -15.74
N VAL A 135 -7.70 -12.99 -15.05
CA VAL A 135 -8.82 -13.78 -15.54
C VAL A 135 -10.10 -12.95 -15.48
N SER A 136 -10.92 -12.98 -16.53
CA SER A 136 -12.23 -12.30 -16.55
C SER A 136 -13.19 -12.88 -15.48
N PRO A 137 -14.24 -12.15 -15.06
CA PRO A 137 -15.22 -12.69 -14.12
C PRO A 137 -15.85 -14.01 -14.57
N VAL A 138 -16.11 -14.15 -15.88
CA VAL A 138 -16.73 -15.34 -16.48
C VAL A 138 -15.78 -16.54 -16.42
N GLU A 139 -14.54 -16.38 -16.89
CA GLU A 139 -13.53 -17.44 -16.83
C GLU A 139 -13.23 -17.84 -15.38
N ARG A 140 -13.20 -16.87 -14.46
CA ARG A 140 -12.97 -17.14 -13.04
C ARG A 140 -14.13 -17.93 -12.42
N LEU A 141 -15.37 -17.58 -12.76
CA LEU A 141 -16.54 -18.34 -12.32
C LEU A 141 -16.48 -19.77 -12.87
N GLY A 142 -16.17 -19.93 -14.16
CA GLY A 142 -16.01 -21.24 -14.79
C GLY A 142 -14.94 -22.10 -14.10
N ALA A 143 -13.77 -21.54 -13.82
CA ALA A 143 -12.71 -22.25 -13.10
C ALA A 143 -13.12 -22.66 -11.66
N ILE A 144 -13.89 -21.81 -10.96
CA ILE A 144 -14.44 -22.16 -9.63
C ILE A 144 -15.43 -23.32 -9.75
N GLN A 145 -16.33 -23.27 -10.73
CA GLN A 145 -17.32 -24.32 -10.97
C GLN A 145 -16.68 -25.64 -11.41
N GLU A 146 -15.62 -25.58 -12.22
CA GLU A 146 -14.84 -26.74 -12.65
C GLU A 146 -14.16 -27.40 -11.45
N ILE A 147 -13.45 -26.63 -10.61
CA ILE A 147 -12.79 -27.17 -9.41
C ILE A 147 -13.83 -27.77 -8.45
N ALA A 148 -14.94 -27.06 -8.20
CA ALA A 148 -16.00 -27.57 -7.34
C ALA A 148 -16.66 -28.83 -7.93
N GLY A 149 -16.85 -28.87 -9.25
CA GLY A 149 -17.36 -30.01 -10.00
C GLY A 149 -16.42 -31.21 -9.94
N GLU A 150 -15.11 -31.02 -10.08
CA GLU A 150 -14.13 -32.09 -9.93
C GLU A 150 -14.11 -32.67 -8.52
N MET A 151 -14.22 -31.81 -7.50
CA MET A 151 -14.32 -32.24 -6.10
C MET A 151 -15.62 -33.01 -5.83
N ALA A 152 -16.73 -32.61 -6.46
CA ALA A 152 -18.05 -33.20 -6.27
C ALA A 152 -18.27 -34.49 -7.09
N ALA A 153 -17.93 -34.51 -8.38
CA ALA A 153 -18.15 -35.65 -9.29
C ALA A 153 -17.35 -36.89 -8.86
N LYS A 154 -16.14 -36.68 -8.33
CA LYS A 154 -15.28 -37.76 -7.84
C LYS A 154 -15.78 -38.34 -6.51
N ALA A 155 -16.66 -37.66 -5.78
CA ALA A 155 -17.38 -38.18 -4.61
C ALA A 155 -18.45 -39.24 -4.96
N ALA A 156 -18.83 -39.36 -6.23
CA ALA A 156 -19.83 -40.31 -6.72
C ALA A 156 -19.24 -41.64 -7.25
N GLY A 157 -17.92 -41.85 -7.17
CA GLY A 157 -17.30 -43.17 -7.38
C GLY A 157 -16.69 -43.47 -8.76
N GLU A 158 -16.38 -42.48 -9.60
CA GLU A 158 -15.78 -42.72 -10.92
C GLU A 158 -14.34 -42.17 -11.04
N VAL A 159 -13.39 -43.10 -11.28
CA VAL A 159 -12.02 -42.97 -11.84
C VAL A 159 -10.83 -42.63 -10.91
N GLY A 160 -10.07 -43.67 -10.50
CA GLY A 160 -8.75 -43.99 -11.07
C GLY A 160 -7.47 -43.18 -10.74
N SER A 161 -7.41 -42.31 -9.72
CA SER A 161 -6.14 -41.63 -9.33
C SER A 161 -5.92 -41.59 -7.81
N SER A 162 -4.71 -41.99 -7.37
CA SER A 162 -4.39 -42.38 -5.99
C SER A 162 -4.31 -41.25 -4.95
N THR A 163 -4.20 -39.98 -5.37
CA THR A 163 -4.13 -38.83 -4.44
C THR A 163 -5.47 -38.13 -4.22
N LEU A 164 -6.43 -38.32 -5.14
CA LEU A 164 -7.74 -37.62 -5.19
C LEU A 164 -8.94 -38.48 -4.75
N SER A 165 -8.76 -39.79 -4.56
CA SER A 165 -9.77 -40.69 -3.97
C SER A 165 -10.10 -40.35 -2.50
N SER A 166 -9.23 -39.60 -1.83
CA SER A 166 -9.38 -39.20 -0.43
C SER A 166 -10.45 -38.13 -0.22
N CYS A 167 -10.60 -37.17 -1.14
CA CYS A 167 -11.55 -36.05 -0.98
C CYS A 167 -13.00 -36.54 -1.09
N ALA A 168 -13.26 -37.38 -2.07
CA ALA A 168 -14.51 -38.11 -2.29
C ALA A 168 -14.96 -38.88 -1.05
N GLN A 169 -14.05 -39.70 -0.51
CA GLN A 169 -14.27 -40.48 0.69
C GLN A 169 -14.53 -39.58 1.90
N CYS A 170 -13.77 -38.49 2.07
CA CYS A 170 -14.00 -37.51 3.13
C CYS A 170 -15.40 -36.87 3.03
N LEU A 171 -15.82 -36.40 1.84
CA LEU A 171 -17.16 -35.82 1.68
C LEU A 171 -18.26 -36.83 2.04
N HIS A 172 -18.10 -38.09 1.62
CA HIS A 172 -19.02 -39.17 1.96
C HIS A 172 -19.05 -39.47 3.47
N ASP A 173 -17.89 -39.67 4.10
CA ASP A 173 -17.76 -40.04 5.52
C ASP A 173 -18.30 -38.95 6.44
N TRP A 174 -18.08 -37.68 6.06
CA TRP A 174 -18.58 -36.51 6.78
C TRP A 174 -20.01 -36.12 6.38
N LYS A 175 -20.63 -36.83 5.42
CA LYS A 175 -21.98 -36.60 4.90
C LYS A 175 -22.19 -35.18 4.36
N ILE A 176 -21.16 -34.64 3.71
CA ILE A 176 -21.14 -33.30 3.11
C ILE A 176 -21.42 -33.40 1.62
N ARG A 177 -22.24 -32.49 1.08
CA ARG A 177 -22.43 -32.31 -0.36
C ARG A 177 -21.89 -30.94 -0.76
N LEU A 178 -21.09 -30.91 -1.82
CA LEU A 178 -20.54 -29.67 -2.38
C LEU A 178 -21.36 -29.24 -3.59
N SER A 179 -21.85 -27.99 -3.59
CA SER A 179 -22.47 -27.40 -4.77
C SER A 179 -21.40 -26.96 -5.76
N SER A 180 -21.59 -27.27 -7.04
CA SER A 180 -20.75 -26.74 -8.12
C SER A 180 -21.06 -25.27 -8.40
N ASN A 181 -22.29 -24.81 -8.12
CA ASN A 181 -22.71 -23.44 -8.36
C ASN A 181 -22.53 -22.59 -7.09
N PRO A 182 -22.03 -21.35 -7.22
CA PRO A 182 -22.02 -20.39 -6.13
C PRO A 182 -23.44 -20.08 -5.64
N ILE A 183 -23.52 -19.56 -4.42
CA ILE A 183 -24.79 -19.12 -3.82
C ILE A 183 -25.29 -17.89 -4.60
N GLU A 184 -26.53 -17.97 -5.05
CA GLU A 184 -27.23 -16.82 -5.62
C GLU A 184 -27.68 -15.87 -4.52
N VAL A 185 -27.44 -14.59 -4.73
CA VAL A 185 -27.80 -13.53 -3.78
C VAL A 185 -28.47 -12.40 -4.51
N GLU A 186 -29.53 -11.86 -3.92
CA GLU A 186 -30.12 -10.61 -4.39
C GLU A 186 -29.19 -9.46 -4.04
N ALA A 187 -28.80 -8.69 -5.05
CA ALA A 187 -27.96 -7.50 -4.89
C ALA A 187 -28.75 -6.25 -5.27
N ARG A 188 -28.44 -5.13 -4.61
CA ARG A 188 -28.96 -3.81 -4.96
C ARG A 188 -27.87 -3.02 -5.66
N SER A 189 -28.19 -2.47 -6.83
CA SER A 189 -27.36 -1.44 -7.45
C SER A 189 -27.80 -0.08 -6.93
N PHE A 190 -26.86 0.71 -6.42
CA PHE A 190 -27.15 2.06 -5.99
C PHE A 190 -27.32 2.99 -7.19
N GLU A 191 -28.13 4.03 -7.03
CA GLU A 191 -28.29 5.06 -8.05
C GLU A 191 -26.95 5.76 -8.32
N PRO A 192 -26.67 6.13 -9.59
CA PRO A 192 -25.47 6.89 -9.92
C PRO A 192 -25.41 8.20 -9.16
N LEU A 193 -24.29 8.47 -8.51
CA LEU A 193 -24.02 9.75 -7.86
C LEU A 193 -23.52 10.78 -8.87
N GLU A 194 -23.61 12.06 -8.52
CA GLU A 194 -23.03 13.16 -9.29
C GLU A 194 -21.70 13.61 -8.69
N VAL A 195 -20.77 14.03 -9.55
CA VAL A 195 -19.55 14.71 -9.18
C VAL A 195 -19.61 16.17 -9.63
N SER A 196 -19.30 17.09 -8.72
CA SER A 196 -19.23 18.53 -8.96
C SER A 196 -17.80 19.01 -9.11
N PHE A 197 -17.54 19.88 -10.10
CA PHE A 197 -16.29 20.60 -10.32
C PHE A 197 -16.46 22.13 -10.11
N GLY A 198 -17.47 22.53 -9.35
CA GLY A 198 -17.84 23.93 -9.10
C GLY A 198 -19.36 24.09 -9.06
N VAL A 199 -19.83 25.34 -9.05
CA VAL A 199 -21.27 25.61 -8.95
C VAL A 199 -22.05 25.05 -10.15
N ASP A 200 -21.53 25.26 -11.36
CA ASP A 200 -22.28 24.99 -12.61
C ASP A 200 -21.87 23.70 -13.34
N LYS A 201 -20.86 22.97 -12.84
CA LYS A 201 -20.27 21.82 -13.53
C LYS A 201 -20.50 20.53 -12.76
N LYS A 202 -21.62 19.86 -13.04
CA LYS A 202 -21.98 18.56 -12.46
C LYS A 202 -22.05 17.49 -13.54
N TYR A 203 -21.58 16.29 -13.21
CA TYR A 203 -21.60 15.14 -14.11
C TYR A 203 -21.99 13.89 -13.35
N THR A 204 -22.86 13.08 -13.94
CA THR A 204 -23.18 11.75 -13.42
C THR A 204 -21.94 10.85 -13.51
N ILE A 205 -21.64 10.12 -12.43
CA ILE A 205 -20.53 9.16 -12.41
C ILE A 205 -20.88 7.97 -13.31
N GLU A 206 -19.94 7.58 -14.17
CA GLU A 206 -20.13 6.49 -15.13
C GLU A 206 -20.19 5.13 -14.43
N GLU A 207 -20.76 4.14 -15.13
CA GLU A 207 -20.79 2.76 -14.66
C GLU A 207 -19.38 2.25 -14.33
N GLY A 208 -19.24 1.55 -13.19
CA GLY A 208 -17.93 1.19 -12.63
C GLY A 208 -17.26 2.28 -11.79
N GLY A 209 -17.95 3.40 -11.51
CA GLY A 209 -17.50 4.43 -10.57
C GLY A 209 -16.44 5.37 -11.12
N SER A 210 -16.27 5.44 -12.45
CA SER A 210 -15.27 6.29 -13.09
C SER A 210 -15.88 7.63 -13.51
N PHE A 211 -15.16 8.72 -13.26
CA PHE A 211 -15.43 10.04 -13.82
C PHE A 211 -14.16 10.68 -14.37
N ASN A 212 -13.15 9.87 -14.70
CA ASN A 212 -11.84 10.32 -15.17
C ASN A 212 -11.91 11.22 -16.40
N ARG A 213 -12.94 11.03 -17.24
CA ARG A 213 -13.21 11.86 -18.41
C ARG A 213 -13.47 13.33 -18.03
N PHE A 214 -14.09 13.57 -16.88
CA PHE A 214 -14.48 14.90 -16.42
C PHE A 214 -13.41 15.58 -15.55
N MET A 215 -12.32 14.89 -15.21
CA MET A 215 -11.22 15.43 -14.38
C MET A 215 -10.49 16.64 -14.98
N ARG A 216 -10.77 17.01 -16.23
CA ARG A 216 -10.25 18.22 -16.89
C ARG A 216 -11.25 19.37 -16.97
N ASN A 217 -12.45 19.20 -16.41
CA ASN A 217 -13.53 20.18 -16.54
C ASN A 217 -13.39 21.36 -15.58
N GLY A 218 -12.33 21.41 -14.77
CA GLY A 218 -12.00 22.54 -13.91
C GLY A 218 -11.61 22.10 -12.50
N LEU A 219 -11.49 23.09 -11.62
CA LEU A 219 -11.27 22.93 -10.19
C LEU A 219 -12.38 23.67 -9.45
N GLN A 220 -12.79 23.15 -8.29
CA GLN A 220 -13.70 23.89 -7.41
C GLN A 220 -13.06 25.14 -6.83
N CYS A 221 -11.81 25.01 -6.38
CA CYS A 221 -11.04 26.13 -5.86
C CYS A 221 -9.66 26.15 -6.51
N PRO A 222 -9.48 26.91 -7.61
CA PRO A 222 -8.18 27.12 -8.22
C PRO A 222 -7.26 27.91 -7.28
N THR A 223 -6.09 27.36 -6.99
CA THR A 223 -5.07 28.03 -6.18
C THR A 223 -4.32 29.07 -7.01
N ARG A 224 -3.90 30.18 -6.40
CA ARG A 224 -2.95 31.12 -6.99
C ARG A 224 -1.51 30.76 -6.62
N PHE A 225 -0.67 30.60 -7.64
CA PHE A 225 0.67 30.04 -7.48
C PHE A 225 1.73 30.91 -8.18
N ASP A 226 2.42 31.74 -7.40
CA ASP A 226 3.29 32.82 -7.87
C ASP A 226 4.79 32.59 -7.57
N ASP A 227 5.17 32.31 -6.32
CA ASP A 227 6.57 32.15 -5.91
C ASP A 227 6.93 30.69 -5.67
N TRP A 228 7.68 30.09 -6.59
CA TRP A 228 8.05 28.68 -6.50
C TRP A 228 9.39 28.36 -7.15
N LEU A 229 10.03 27.32 -6.63
CA LEU A 229 11.33 26.84 -7.10
C LEU A 229 11.13 25.66 -8.03
N PHE A 230 11.91 25.64 -9.11
CA PHE A 230 11.99 24.51 -10.03
C PHE A 230 13.42 23.98 -10.10
N ILE A 231 13.66 22.85 -9.43
CA ILE A 231 14.96 22.18 -9.35
C ILE A 231 15.01 21.04 -10.37
N TYR A 232 16.04 21.00 -11.20
CA TYR A 232 16.17 20.00 -12.27
C TYR A 232 17.63 19.70 -12.63
N PRO A 233 17.94 18.52 -13.20
CA PRO A 233 19.28 18.21 -13.67
C PRO A 233 19.59 18.95 -14.97
N GLU A 234 20.85 19.31 -15.19
CA GLU A 234 21.31 20.02 -16.40
C GLU A 234 20.94 19.30 -17.70
N SER A 235 20.91 17.96 -17.67
CA SER A 235 20.55 17.15 -18.84
C SER A 235 19.14 17.41 -19.36
N ASP A 236 18.21 17.90 -18.53
CA ASP A 236 16.83 18.17 -18.91
C ASP A 236 16.63 19.55 -19.57
N VAL A 237 17.59 20.49 -19.45
CA VAL A 237 17.50 21.87 -19.96
C VAL A 237 16.86 21.99 -21.36
N PRO A 238 17.22 21.16 -22.36
CA PRO A 238 16.70 21.31 -23.72
C PRO A 238 15.17 21.14 -23.86
N VAL A 239 14.50 20.48 -22.90
CA VAL A 239 13.04 20.22 -22.98
C VAL A 239 12.21 21.09 -22.05
N LEU A 240 12.84 21.87 -21.17
CA LEU A 240 12.15 22.54 -20.06
C LEU A 240 11.29 23.72 -20.48
N ASP A 241 11.72 24.52 -21.45
CA ASP A 241 10.96 25.72 -21.84
C ASP A 241 9.58 25.37 -22.38
N ILE A 242 9.52 24.39 -23.28
CA ILE A 242 8.26 23.92 -23.86
C ILE A 242 7.41 23.26 -22.76
N TRP A 243 8.03 22.48 -21.89
CA TRP A 243 7.31 21.77 -20.84
C TRP A 243 6.71 22.72 -19.78
N LEU A 244 7.48 23.70 -19.32
CA LEU A 244 7.03 24.70 -18.36
C LEU A 244 5.92 25.58 -18.93
N ARG A 245 6.07 26.04 -20.18
CA ARG A 245 5.00 26.77 -20.89
C ARG A 245 3.72 25.92 -20.95
N SER A 246 3.85 24.67 -21.41
CA SER A 246 2.71 23.75 -21.51
C SER A 246 2.03 23.47 -20.16
N LEU A 247 2.81 23.33 -19.07
CA LEU A 247 2.29 23.14 -17.72
C LEU A 247 1.46 24.35 -17.29
N ARG A 248 2.00 25.56 -17.50
CA ARG A 248 1.34 26.82 -17.16
C ARG A 248 0.09 27.07 -18.01
N ASP A 249 0.15 26.78 -19.30
CA ASP A 249 -0.97 26.91 -20.21
C ASP A 249 -2.12 25.98 -19.80
N ILE A 250 -1.82 24.71 -19.46
CA ILE A 250 -2.83 23.77 -18.98
C ILE A 250 -3.41 24.23 -17.64
N ALA A 251 -2.57 24.69 -16.72
CA ALA A 251 -3.02 25.23 -15.44
C ALA A 251 -4.04 26.37 -15.65
N GLN A 252 -3.73 27.31 -16.54
CA GLN A 252 -4.58 28.46 -16.79
C GLN A 252 -5.84 28.10 -17.59
N VAL A 253 -5.71 27.38 -18.71
CA VAL A 253 -6.80 27.14 -19.66
C VAL A 253 -7.79 26.11 -19.15
N ALA A 254 -7.30 24.98 -18.62
CA ALA A 254 -8.19 23.89 -18.20
C ALA A 254 -8.69 24.06 -16.75
N PHE A 255 -7.88 24.69 -15.89
CA PHE A 255 -8.12 24.69 -14.45
C PHE A 255 -8.25 26.08 -13.84
N SER A 256 -8.12 27.15 -14.63
CA SER A 256 -8.15 28.54 -14.16
C SER A 256 -7.15 28.82 -13.02
N MET A 257 -6.09 28.02 -12.94
CA MET A 257 -5.00 28.16 -11.98
C MET A 257 -3.94 29.09 -12.56
N LYS A 258 -3.75 30.24 -11.93
CA LYS A 258 -2.67 31.15 -12.28
C LYS A 258 -1.35 30.61 -11.75
N MET A 259 -0.44 30.28 -12.67
CA MET A 259 0.90 29.77 -12.39
C MET A 259 1.96 30.70 -13.00
N SER A 260 2.69 31.41 -12.15
CA SER A 260 3.78 32.30 -12.57
C SER A 260 5.04 31.52 -12.95
N ASP A 261 6.02 32.17 -13.59
CA ASP A 261 7.29 31.52 -13.92
C ASP A 261 8.07 31.16 -12.65
N PRO A 262 8.64 29.93 -12.57
CA PRO A 262 9.43 29.54 -11.42
C PRO A 262 10.80 30.20 -11.40
N VAL A 263 11.38 30.29 -10.20
CA VAL A 263 12.82 30.42 -10.04
C VAL A 263 13.48 29.09 -10.39
N ARG A 264 14.20 29.07 -11.52
CA ARG A 264 14.85 27.89 -12.08
C ARG A 264 16.20 27.63 -11.40
N ILE A 265 16.46 26.39 -11.02
CA ILE A 265 17.68 25.97 -10.33
C ILE A 265 18.21 24.69 -10.99
N VAL A 266 19.37 24.79 -11.62
CA VAL A 266 20.11 23.63 -12.12
C VAL A 266 20.81 22.98 -10.93
N CYS A 267 20.58 21.68 -10.73
CA CYS A 267 21.26 20.87 -9.73
C CYS A 267 21.56 19.51 -10.34
N THR A 268 22.82 19.29 -10.73
CA THR A 268 23.25 18.07 -11.42
C THR A 268 23.51 16.93 -10.43
N ASN A 269 24.20 17.19 -9.31
CA ASN A 269 24.39 16.20 -8.24
C ASN A 269 23.33 16.33 -7.14
N GLN A 270 22.07 16.04 -7.49
CA GLN A 270 20.93 16.16 -6.57
C GLN A 270 21.05 15.28 -5.32
N ARG A 271 21.85 14.22 -5.36
CA ARG A 271 22.02 13.34 -4.18
C ARG A 271 22.66 14.09 -3.02
N ASP A 272 23.66 14.91 -3.33
CA ASP A 272 24.52 15.53 -2.31
C ASP A 272 24.23 17.03 -2.15
N GLU A 273 23.78 17.71 -3.21
CA GLU A 273 23.64 19.17 -3.22
C GLU A 273 22.25 19.68 -2.80
N LEU A 274 21.22 18.82 -2.79
CA LEU A 274 19.83 19.25 -2.53
C LEU A 274 19.66 19.98 -1.21
N GLU A 275 20.39 19.58 -0.18
CA GLU A 275 20.34 20.23 1.14
C GLU A 275 20.84 21.67 1.08
N ARG A 276 22.02 21.88 0.48
CA ARG A 276 22.59 23.23 0.28
C ARG A 276 21.68 24.09 -0.61
N VAL A 277 21.15 23.51 -1.69
CA VAL A 277 20.22 24.23 -2.58
C VAL A 277 18.97 24.70 -1.82
N LEU A 278 18.39 23.85 -0.97
CA LEU A 278 17.22 24.23 -0.17
C LEU A 278 17.58 25.30 0.87
N GLU A 279 18.71 25.16 1.55
CA GLU A 279 19.21 26.15 2.52
C GLU A 279 19.43 27.52 1.88
N ASP A 280 20.07 27.55 0.71
CA ASP A 280 20.41 28.79 0.02
C ASP A 280 19.20 29.48 -0.61
N ARG A 281 18.19 28.72 -1.06
CA ARG A 281 17.15 29.23 -1.98
C ARG A 281 15.74 29.22 -1.42
N LEU A 282 15.43 28.37 -0.44
CA LEU A 282 14.10 28.35 0.17
C LEU A 282 13.88 29.63 0.98
N ARG A 283 12.72 30.25 0.81
CA ARG A 283 12.31 31.45 1.55
C ARG A 283 10.95 31.20 2.20
N PRO A 284 10.58 31.95 3.26
CA PRO A 284 9.23 31.87 3.82
C PRO A 284 8.11 32.19 2.82
N THR A 285 8.41 32.94 1.76
CA THR A 285 7.46 33.26 0.67
C THR A 285 7.31 32.13 -0.35
N THR A 286 8.27 31.19 -0.41
CA THR A 286 8.27 30.12 -1.39
C THR A 286 7.08 29.19 -1.15
N GLN A 287 6.14 29.18 -2.10
CA GLN A 287 4.91 28.41 -2.00
C GLN A 287 5.13 26.92 -2.26
N LEU A 288 6.05 26.56 -3.17
CA LEU A 288 6.33 25.16 -3.50
C LEU A 288 7.73 24.97 -4.08
N VAL A 289 8.28 23.77 -3.89
CA VAL A 289 9.47 23.30 -4.60
C VAL A 289 9.11 22.14 -5.52
N LEU A 290 9.27 22.33 -6.84
CA LEU A 290 9.10 21.29 -7.83
C LEU A 290 10.47 20.70 -8.19
N LEU A 291 10.64 19.40 -8.01
CA LEU A 291 11.87 18.67 -8.31
C LEU A 291 11.67 17.74 -9.51
N LEU A 292 12.54 17.84 -10.52
CA LEU A 292 12.77 16.77 -11.48
C LEU A 292 13.84 15.82 -10.96
N THR A 293 13.48 14.57 -10.70
CA THR A 293 14.46 13.55 -10.29
C THR A 293 15.13 12.93 -11.51
N PRO A 294 16.48 12.77 -11.49
CA PRO A 294 17.21 12.09 -12.55
C PRO A 294 16.72 10.65 -12.72
N GLN A 295 17.00 10.08 -13.89
CA GLN A 295 16.69 8.68 -14.17
C GLN A 295 17.50 7.74 -13.27
N LYS A 296 18.79 8.01 -13.11
CA LYS A 296 19.66 7.31 -12.16
C LYS A 296 19.36 7.78 -10.73
N ASP A 297 19.38 6.87 -9.77
CA ASP A 297 19.18 7.15 -8.33
C ASP A 297 17.85 7.85 -7.95
N CYS A 298 16.86 7.91 -8.85
CA CYS A 298 15.54 8.54 -8.64
C CYS A 298 14.93 8.24 -7.24
N ARG A 299 14.98 6.98 -6.78
CA ARG A 299 14.45 6.57 -5.48
C ARG A 299 15.21 7.22 -4.31
N ARG A 300 16.55 7.21 -4.35
CA ARG A 300 17.41 7.76 -3.29
C ARG A 300 17.26 9.28 -3.22
N VAL A 301 17.26 9.94 -4.38
CA VAL A 301 17.04 11.39 -4.48
C VAL A 301 15.66 11.77 -3.94
N TYR A 302 14.60 11.03 -4.34
CA TYR A 302 13.25 11.26 -3.82
C TYR A 302 13.19 11.11 -2.29
N GLN A 303 13.77 10.03 -1.74
CA GLN A 303 13.80 9.79 -0.30
C GLN A 303 14.54 10.91 0.44
N ARG A 304 15.72 11.31 -0.03
CA ARG A 304 16.50 12.40 0.56
C ARG A 304 15.75 13.72 0.49
N PHE A 305 15.18 14.06 -0.67
CA PHE A 305 14.40 15.29 -0.85
C PHE A 305 13.19 15.34 0.08
N LYS A 306 12.44 14.24 0.23
CA LYS A 306 11.30 14.17 1.16
C LYS A 306 11.73 14.24 2.61
N GLN A 307 12.81 13.58 3.00
CA GLN A 307 13.37 13.71 4.35
C GLN A 307 13.72 15.18 4.65
N LEU A 308 14.44 15.85 3.74
CA LEU A 308 14.82 17.25 3.89
C LEU A 308 13.57 18.15 3.99
N THR A 309 12.62 18.00 3.07
CA THR A 309 11.44 18.88 2.97
C THR A 309 10.30 18.55 3.94
N CYS A 310 10.36 17.43 4.65
CA CYS A 310 9.44 17.11 5.74
C CYS A 310 10.04 17.38 7.13
N CYS A 311 11.37 17.25 7.30
CA CYS A 311 12.00 17.30 8.62
C CYS A 311 12.85 18.56 8.86
N LYS A 312 13.62 19.02 7.88
CA LYS A 312 14.58 20.15 8.05
C LYS A 312 14.09 21.46 7.43
N PHE A 313 13.49 21.38 6.25
CA PHE A 313 12.99 22.52 5.49
C PHE A 313 11.52 22.31 5.09
N PRO A 314 10.56 22.35 6.05
CA PRO A 314 9.15 22.07 5.79
C PRO A 314 8.58 22.96 4.68
N CYS A 315 8.21 22.36 3.55
CA CYS A 315 7.59 23.07 2.44
C CYS A 315 6.70 22.16 1.59
N ILE A 316 5.79 22.76 0.83
CA ILE A 316 4.99 22.01 -0.14
C ILE A 316 5.90 21.61 -1.30
N THR A 317 5.82 20.34 -1.72
CA THR A 317 6.70 19.80 -2.75
C THR A 317 5.96 19.02 -3.84
N GLN A 318 6.38 19.19 -5.09
CA GLN A 318 5.98 18.35 -6.22
C GLN A 318 7.21 17.64 -6.79
N VAL A 319 7.12 16.34 -7.07
CA VAL A 319 8.23 15.60 -7.67
C VAL A 319 7.76 14.97 -8.97
N VAL A 320 8.57 15.09 -10.03
CA VAL A 320 8.30 14.51 -11.34
C VAL A 320 9.59 13.82 -11.80
N LYS A 321 9.48 12.68 -12.49
CA LYS A 321 10.67 12.02 -13.05
C LYS A 321 11.09 12.73 -14.33
N SER A 322 12.39 12.94 -14.55
CA SER A 322 12.93 13.46 -15.83
C SER A 322 12.40 12.69 -17.05
N GLU A 323 12.30 11.35 -16.96
CA GLU A 323 11.74 10.50 -18.01
C GLU A 323 10.28 10.86 -18.37
N THR A 324 9.50 11.33 -17.39
CA THR A 324 8.10 11.74 -17.63
C THR A 324 8.02 13.03 -18.44
N VAL A 325 8.95 13.96 -18.21
CA VAL A 325 9.04 15.24 -18.94
C VAL A 325 9.46 15.03 -20.40
N ARG A 326 10.26 14.00 -20.68
CA ARG A 326 10.75 13.68 -22.03
C ARG A 326 9.73 12.93 -22.91
N LYS A 327 8.60 12.50 -22.34
CA LYS A 327 7.55 11.80 -23.10
C LYS A 327 6.77 12.77 -23.97
N ARG A 328 6.66 12.46 -25.27
CA ARG A 328 5.86 13.24 -26.23
C ARG A 328 4.38 12.86 -26.24
N GLN A 329 4.08 11.60 -25.95
CA GLN A 329 2.71 11.08 -25.95
C GLN A 329 1.98 11.44 -24.65
N SER A 330 0.68 11.74 -24.75
CA SER A 330 -0.20 12.00 -23.61
C SER A 330 0.27 13.14 -22.67
N ILE A 331 1.09 14.06 -23.17
CA ILE A 331 1.68 15.14 -22.36
C ILE A 331 0.61 15.97 -21.65
N ALA A 332 -0.49 16.31 -22.34
CA ALA A 332 -1.61 17.02 -21.72
C ALA A 332 -2.21 16.26 -20.53
N ALA A 333 -2.37 14.93 -20.64
CA ALA A 333 -2.89 14.11 -19.55
C ALA A 333 -1.94 14.03 -18.35
N ILE A 334 -0.63 14.04 -18.60
CA ILE A 334 0.39 14.04 -17.56
C ILE A 334 0.40 15.39 -16.84
N LEU A 335 0.45 16.49 -17.60
CA LEU A 335 0.46 17.85 -17.08
C LEU A 335 -0.82 18.15 -16.29
N SER A 336 -2.00 17.76 -16.78
CA SER A 336 -3.25 17.90 -16.01
C SER A 336 -3.17 17.22 -14.64
N ARG A 337 -2.61 16.00 -14.56
CA ARG A 337 -2.45 15.30 -13.27
C ARG A 337 -1.47 16.01 -12.34
N ILE A 338 -0.42 16.61 -12.87
CA ILE A 338 0.54 17.40 -12.09
C ILE A 338 -0.15 18.66 -11.52
N VAL A 339 -0.91 19.38 -12.35
CA VAL A 339 -1.68 20.57 -11.90
C VAL A 339 -2.69 20.20 -10.82
N LEU A 340 -3.46 19.13 -11.01
CA LEU A 340 -4.42 18.64 -10.01
C LEU A 340 -3.73 18.30 -8.68
N GLN A 341 -2.56 17.64 -8.73
CA GLN A 341 -1.78 17.34 -7.51
C GLN A 341 -1.25 18.59 -6.83
N ILE A 342 -0.79 19.59 -7.59
CA ILE A 342 -0.34 20.86 -7.03
C ILE A 342 -1.52 21.54 -6.31
N ASN A 343 -2.68 21.66 -6.96
CA ASN A 343 -3.86 22.29 -6.34
C ASN A 343 -4.27 21.62 -5.02
N ALA A 344 -4.33 20.28 -5.02
CA ALA A 344 -4.70 19.52 -3.83
C ALA A 344 -3.73 19.75 -2.66
N LYS A 345 -2.43 19.93 -2.94
CA LYS A 345 -1.42 20.19 -1.91
C LYS A 345 -1.51 21.58 -1.29
N PHE A 346 -2.15 22.52 -1.97
CA PHE A 346 -2.51 23.83 -1.43
C PHE A 346 -3.88 23.84 -0.76
N CYS A 347 -4.45 22.66 -0.48
CA CYS A 347 -5.79 22.51 0.11
C CYS A 347 -6.89 23.15 -0.75
N GLY A 348 -6.70 23.26 -2.07
CA GLY A 348 -7.76 23.67 -2.99
C GLY A 348 -8.59 22.46 -3.44
N PRO A 349 -9.88 22.36 -3.08
CA PRO A 349 -10.75 21.28 -3.54
C PRO A 349 -10.75 21.13 -5.07
N LEU A 350 -10.60 19.88 -5.53
CA LEU A 350 -10.62 19.56 -6.96
C LEU A 350 -12.06 19.38 -7.45
N TRP A 351 -12.80 18.55 -6.72
CA TRP A 351 -14.18 18.12 -6.97
C TRP A 351 -14.77 17.60 -5.65
N HIS A 352 -16.09 17.45 -5.58
CA HIS A 352 -16.77 16.71 -4.52
C HIS A 352 -17.88 15.84 -5.13
N VAL A 353 -18.21 14.75 -4.45
CA VAL A 353 -19.41 13.98 -4.76
C VAL A 353 -20.60 14.70 -4.13
N GLU A 354 -21.70 14.83 -4.86
CA GLU A 354 -22.94 15.38 -4.32
C GLU A 354 -23.56 14.36 -3.36
N LEU A 355 -23.52 14.67 -2.06
CA LEU A 355 -24.03 13.83 -0.97
C LEU A 355 -25.38 14.32 -0.45
N ARG A 356 -26.18 14.93 -1.34
CA ARG A 356 -27.51 15.48 -1.05
C ARG A 356 -28.66 14.65 -1.62
N ASP A 357 -28.37 13.45 -2.11
CA ASP A 357 -29.42 12.50 -2.50
C ASP A 357 -30.24 12.05 -1.27
N ALA A 358 -31.39 11.43 -1.50
CA ALA A 358 -32.33 11.07 -0.42
C ALA A 358 -31.73 10.13 0.65
N ILE A 359 -30.70 9.35 0.31
CA ILE A 359 -30.05 8.37 1.19
C ILE A 359 -28.93 9.04 1.98
N THR A 360 -28.10 9.86 1.33
CA THR A 360 -26.91 10.47 1.95
C THR A 360 -27.23 11.77 2.69
N ARG A 361 -28.21 12.55 2.22
CA ARG A 361 -28.56 13.86 2.77
C ARG A 361 -28.77 13.87 4.29
N PRO A 362 -29.56 12.97 4.91
CA PRO A 362 -29.82 13.04 6.36
C PRO A 362 -28.56 13.00 7.22
N PHE A 363 -27.48 12.37 6.73
CA PHE A 363 -26.21 12.31 7.47
C PHE A 363 -25.44 13.63 7.45
N PHE A 364 -25.58 14.44 6.41
CA PHE A 364 -24.83 15.69 6.23
C PHE A 364 -25.67 16.96 6.50
N GLU A 365 -26.88 16.80 7.04
CA GLU A 365 -27.70 17.93 7.53
C GLU A 365 -27.16 18.54 8.83
N VAL A 366 -26.37 17.77 9.58
CA VAL A 366 -25.64 18.23 10.78
C VAL A 366 -24.12 18.23 10.54
N PRO A 367 -23.34 19.01 11.31
CA PRO A 367 -21.89 19.01 11.24
C PRO A 367 -21.33 17.58 11.38
N THR A 368 -20.74 17.06 10.30
CA THR A 368 -20.29 15.67 10.23
C THR A 368 -18.82 15.61 9.85
N MET A 369 -18.06 14.79 10.57
CA MET A 369 -16.65 14.54 10.35
C MET A 369 -16.43 13.09 9.91
N ALA A 370 -15.89 12.89 8.71
CA ALA A 370 -15.41 11.60 8.23
C ALA A 370 -13.94 11.40 8.60
N LEU A 371 -13.60 10.26 9.18
CA LEU A 371 -12.26 9.92 9.63
C LEU A 371 -11.74 8.69 8.90
N GLY A 372 -10.47 8.71 8.50
CA GLY A 372 -9.76 7.57 7.93
C GLY A 372 -8.59 7.18 8.83
N ILE A 373 -8.51 5.90 9.20
CA ILE A 373 -7.41 5.35 10.00
C ILE A 373 -6.82 4.15 9.26
N SER A 374 -5.49 4.13 9.11
CA SER A 374 -4.77 3.00 8.51
C SER A 374 -3.46 2.74 9.24
N VAL A 375 -3.08 1.48 9.36
CA VAL A 375 -1.78 1.07 9.92
C VAL A 375 -0.98 0.42 8.81
N TYR A 376 0.17 1.01 8.50
CA TYR A 376 1.13 0.53 7.52
C TYR A 376 2.29 -0.17 8.23
N ARG A 377 2.79 -1.26 7.64
CA ARG A 377 4.02 -1.93 8.07
C ARG A 377 5.09 -1.79 7.00
N SER A 378 6.24 -1.23 7.35
CA SER A 378 7.39 -1.09 6.47
C SER A 378 8.01 -2.47 6.19
N TRP A 379 8.86 -2.55 5.17
CA TRP A 379 9.62 -3.76 4.85
C TRP A 379 10.65 -4.10 5.94
N ALA A 380 11.10 -3.09 6.72
CA ALA A 380 11.97 -3.28 7.87
C ALA A 380 11.22 -3.75 9.12
N GLY A 381 9.89 -3.89 9.04
CA GLY A 381 9.04 -4.39 10.13
C GLY A 381 8.36 -3.30 10.94
N GLU A 382 8.82 -2.05 10.83
CA GLU A 382 8.30 -0.88 11.56
C GLU A 382 6.83 -0.63 11.23
N ARG A 383 6.07 -0.12 12.19
CA ARG A 383 4.65 0.20 12.00
C ARG A 383 4.42 1.71 12.07
N PHE A 384 3.51 2.20 11.22
CA PHE A 384 3.09 3.59 11.18
C PHE A 384 1.57 3.67 11.16
N VAL A 385 0.99 4.51 12.01
CA VAL A 385 -0.42 4.88 11.92
C VAL A 385 -0.55 6.14 11.08
N GLY A 386 -1.49 6.13 10.13
CA GLY A 386 -1.97 7.31 9.42
C GLY A 386 -3.40 7.61 9.82
N PHE A 387 -3.70 8.89 10.00
CA PHE A 387 -5.00 9.43 10.37
C PHE A 387 -5.35 10.60 9.46
N ALA A 388 -6.60 10.65 9.00
CA ALA A 388 -7.16 11.79 8.29
C ALA A 388 -8.57 12.08 8.82
N ALA A 389 -8.96 13.36 8.89
CA ALA A 389 -10.28 13.79 9.31
C ALA A 389 -10.77 14.95 8.44
N SER A 390 -11.98 14.83 7.88
CA SER A 390 -12.58 15.90 7.07
C SER A 390 -12.84 17.15 7.90
N LEU A 391 -12.71 18.31 7.27
CA LEU A 391 -12.88 19.62 7.92
C LEU A 391 -14.11 20.40 7.41
N ASP A 392 -14.73 19.91 6.33
CA ASP A 392 -15.86 20.52 5.65
C ASP A 392 -16.95 19.49 5.31
N THR A 393 -18.16 19.97 5.03
CA THR A 393 -19.34 19.11 4.73
C THR A 393 -19.21 18.34 3.41
N ASN A 394 -18.36 18.81 2.49
CA ASN A 394 -18.14 18.13 1.20
C ASN A 394 -17.00 17.11 1.27
N CYS A 395 -16.38 16.93 2.44
CA CYS A 395 -15.24 16.03 2.64
C CYS A 395 -14.12 16.28 1.62
N SER A 396 -13.80 17.55 1.38
CA SER A 396 -12.85 18.01 0.37
C SER A 396 -11.53 18.54 0.97
N GLU A 397 -11.56 18.94 2.24
CA GLU A 397 -10.40 19.35 3.02
C GLU A 397 -10.18 18.39 4.20
N TYR A 398 -8.93 18.01 4.49
CA TYR A 398 -8.61 17.05 5.55
C TYR A 398 -7.47 17.56 6.44
N TYR A 399 -7.66 17.44 7.75
CA TYR A 399 -6.53 17.33 8.67
C TYR A 399 -5.93 15.94 8.50
N SER A 400 -4.60 15.83 8.50
CA SER A 400 -3.91 14.53 8.49
C SER A 400 -2.72 14.52 9.43
N ALA A 401 -2.47 13.34 10.00
CA ALA A 401 -1.35 13.09 10.88
C ALA A 401 -0.85 11.66 10.70
N ALA A 402 0.44 11.45 10.98
CA ALA A 402 1.04 10.13 10.99
C ALA A 402 2.05 10.02 12.13
N SER A 403 2.20 8.81 12.68
CA SER A 403 3.20 8.52 13.72
C SER A 403 3.72 7.11 13.55
N ALA A 404 5.01 6.91 13.86
CA ALA A 404 5.52 5.57 14.15
C ALA A 404 4.80 4.98 15.36
N LEU A 405 4.68 3.66 15.38
CA LEU A 405 4.16 2.85 16.48
C LEU A 405 5.30 1.98 17.03
N GLU A 406 5.19 1.62 18.30
CA GLU A 406 6.13 0.70 18.94
C GLU A 406 6.01 -0.72 18.35
N ASP A 407 7.13 -1.43 18.22
CA ASP A 407 7.18 -2.74 17.57
C ASP A 407 6.58 -3.87 18.42
N GLU A 408 6.73 -3.77 19.74
CA GLU A 408 6.21 -4.75 20.72
C GLU A 408 4.67 -4.84 20.66
N PRO A 409 4.06 -6.02 20.43
CA PRO A 409 2.61 -6.13 20.19
C PRO A 409 1.71 -5.52 21.27
N SER A 410 2.05 -5.74 22.55
CA SER A 410 1.27 -5.22 23.68
C SER A 410 1.43 -3.71 23.88
N ALA A 411 2.60 -3.18 23.54
CA ALA A 411 2.91 -1.76 23.60
C ALA A 411 2.35 -1.01 22.37
N CYS A 412 2.31 -1.68 21.21
CA CYS A 412 1.76 -1.18 19.95
C CYS A 412 0.28 -0.80 20.07
N ALA A 413 -0.55 -1.64 20.70
CA ALA A 413 -1.98 -1.34 20.87
C ALA A 413 -2.20 -0.10 21.75
N ARG A 414 -1.44 0.01 22.84
CA ARG A 414 -1.49 1.16 23.76
C ARG A 414 -0.98 2.43 23.07
N GLY A 415 0.15 2.33 22.37
CA GLY A 415 0.73 3.43 21.61
C GLY A 415 -0.24 3.93 20.53
N LEU A 416 -0.90 3.02 19.82
CA LEU A 416 -1.93 3.36 18.85
C LEU A 416 -3.09 4.12 19.50
N SER A 417 -3.66 3.60 20.59
CA SER A 417 -4.73 4.28 21.34
C SER A 417 -4.33 5.71 21.72
N LEU A 418 -3.12 5.92 22.27
CA LEU A 418 -2.65 7.26 22.65
C LEU A 418 -2.54 8.19 21.43
N LYS A 419 -1.97 7.71 20.32
CA LYS A 419 -1.86 8.51 19.09
C LYS A 419 -3.22 8.87 18.50
N LEU A 420 -4.18 7.94 18.51
CA LEU A 420 -5.54 8.23 18.05
C LEU A 420 -6.23 9.29 18.90
N GLN A 421 -5.99 9.31 20.22
CA GLN A 421 -6.51 10.37 21.08
C GLN A 421 -5.93 11.74 20.72
N ASP A 422 -4.61 11.81 20.51
CA ASP A 422 -3.92 13.05 20.13
C ASP A 422 -4.40 13.56 18.77
N PHE A 423 -4.50 12.69 17.78
CA PHE A 423 -4.98 13.04 16.45
C PHE A 423 -6.43 13.50 16.45
N LEU A 424 -7.31 12.82 17.18
CA LEU A 424 -8.72 13.23 17.29
C LEU A 424 -8.86 14.58 18.00
N ARG A 425 -8.12 14.82 19.08
CA ARG A 425 -8.11 16.11 19.77
C ARG A 425 -7.74 17.25 18.82
N GLU A 426 -6.66 17.08 18.05
CA GLU A 426 -6.25 18.11 17.09
C GLU A 426 -7.26 18.25 15.94
N ALA A 427 -7.82 17.14 15.44
CA ALA A 427 -8.84 17.18 14.40
C ALA A 427 -10.09 17.98 14.82
N LEU A 428 -10.59 17.77 16.04
CA LEU A 428 -11.71 18.52 16.59
C LEU A 428 -11.40 20.02 16.71
N LEU A 429 -10.19 20.37 17.16
CA LEU A 429 -9.75 21.77 17.22
C LEU A 429 -9.68 22.41 15.83
N ARG A 430 -9.18 21.69 14.82
CA ARG A 430 -9.13 22.19 13.43
C ARG A 430 -10.52 22.34 12.83
N PHE A 431 -11.41 21.38 13.09
CA PHE A 431 -12.79 21.44 12.64
C PHE A 431 -13.52 22.63 13.25
N ALA A 432 -13.40 22.85 14.57
CA ALA A 432 -13.98 24.01 15.24
C ALA A 432 -13.44 25.34 14.67
N ARG A 433 -12.12 25.44 14.47
CA ARG A 433 -11.52 26.64 13.86
C ARG A 433 -12.05 26.91 12.45
N ARG A 434 -12.24 25.87 11.64
CA ARG A 434 -12.73 25.98 10.26
C ARG A 434 -14.22 26.35 10.19
N ASN A 435 -15.02 25.89 11.16
CA ASN A 435 -16.48 25.96 11.16
C ASN A 435 -17.02 26.92 12.24
N GLY A 436 -16.32 28.01 12.53
CA GLY A 436 -16.83 29.08 13.41
C GLY A 436 -17.06 28.68 14.88
N GLY A 437 -16.36 27.66 15.35
CA GLY A 437 -16.47 27.12 16.71
C GLY A 437 -17.35 25.86 16.83
N LEU A 438 -18.03 25.46 15.76
CA LEU A 438 -18.87 24.25 15.77
C LEU A 438 -18.04 22.97 15.90
N LEU A 439 -18.51 22.03 16.71
CA LEU A 439 -17.97 20.67 16.79
C LEU A 439 -18.82 19.72 15.94
N PRO A 440 -18.26 18.61 15.46
CA PRO A 440 -19.03 17.62 14.71
C PRO A 440 -20.05 16.93 15.63
N GLU A 441 -21.29 16.81 15.19
CA GLU A 441 -22.34 16.03 15.83
C GLU A 441 -22.22 14.54 15.44
N HIS A 442 -21.76 14.25 14.22
CA HIS A 442 -21.50 12.89 13.75
C HIS A 442 -20.02 12.67 13.42
N LEU A 443 -19.48 11.52 13.83
CA LEU A 443 -18.14 11.06 13.49
C LEU A 443 -18.22 9.69 12.80
N LEU A 444 -17.82 9.63 11.53
CA LEU A 444 -17.83 8.43 10.69
C LEU A 444 -16.40 7.92 10.50
N VAL A 445 -16.01 6.87 11.22
CA VAL A 445 -14.64 6.33 11.16
C VAL A 445 -14.56 5.17 10.18
N TYR A 446 -13.69 5.28 9.19
CA TYR A 446 -13.26 4.21 8.29
C TYR A 446 -11.88 3.71 8.69
N ARG A 447 -11.84 2.52 9.31
CA ARG A 447 -10.60 1.87 9.75
C ARG A 447 -10.19 0.80 8.75
N ALA A 448 -9.20 1.10 7.90
CA ALA A 448 -8.72 0.21 6.84
C ALA A 448 -7.76 -0.87 7.38
N SER A 449 -7.68 -2.01 6.68
CA SER A 449 -6.67 -3.05 6.91
C SER A 449 -6.76 -3.75 8.27
N VAL A 450 -7.98 -3.99 8.76
CA VAL A 450 -8.24 -4.77 9.97
C VAL A 450 -8.81 -6.13 9.59
N ARG A 451 -8.23 -7.20 10.14
CA ARG A 451 -8.73 -8.56 9.95
C ARG A 451 -9.88 -8.82 10.92
N GLN A 452 -10.79 -9.71 10.55
CA GLN A 452 -12.01 -9.93 11.33
C GLN A 452 -11.71 -10.45 12.74
N GLU A 453 -10.67 -11.27 12.88
CA GLU A 453 -10.17 -11.76 14.16
C GLU A 453 -9.69 -10.66 15.12
N ASP A 454 -9.29 -9.50 14.60
CA ASP A 454 -8.75 -8.40 15.40
C ASP A 454 -9.85 -7.43 15.90
N TRP A 455 -11.11 -7.59 15.46
CA TRP A 455 -12.21 -6.67 15.80
C TRP A 455 -12.47 -6.50 17.31
N PRO A 456 -12.44 -7.57 18.14
CA PRO A 456 -12.62 -7.40 19.58
C PRO A 456 -11.54 -6.52 20.22
N VAL A 457 -10.29 -6.66 19.76
CA VAL A 457 -9.16 -5.86 20.24
C VAL A 457 -9.30 -4.41 19.79
N VAL A 458 -9.62 -4.17 18.52
CA VAL A 458 -9.87 -2.81 17.99
C VAL A 458 -10.99 -2.11 18.76
N ARG A 459 -12.06 -2.82 19.10
CA ARG A 459 -13.14 -2.29 19.93
C ARG A 459 -12.66 -1.92 21.33
N ALA A 460 -11.90 -2.79 21.99
CA ALA A 460 -11.41 -2.54 23.35
C ALA A 460 -10.30 -1.47 23.44
N THR A 461 -9.72 -1.07 22.31
CA THR A 461 -8.54 -0.17 22.27
C THR A 461 -8.80 1.11 21.48
N GLU A 462 -9.00 1.01 20.17
CA GLU A 462 -9.15 2.16 19.27
C GLU A 462 -10.50 2.86 19.49
N VAL A 463 -11.61 2.12 19.57
CA VAL A 463 -12.94 2.71 19.77
C VAL A 463 -13.04 3.39 21.14
N GLU A 464 -12.57 2.73 22.19
CA GLU A 464 -12.54 3.31 23.55
C GLU A 464 -11.61 4.52 23.63
N ALA A 465 -10.50 4.55 22.89
CA ALA A 465 -9.64 5.72 22.81
C ALA A 465 -10.38 6.94 22.22
N LEU A 466 -11.11 6.75 21.11
CA LEU A 466 -11.91 7.83 20.52
C LEU A 466 -13.01 8.30 21.49
N ARG A 467 -13.74 7.36 22.12
CA ARG A 467 -14.77 7.66 23.12
C ARG A 467 -14.23 8.44 24.32
N ALA A 468 -13.04 8.10 24.79
CA ALA A 468 -12.42 8.79 25.91
C ALA A 468 -12.18 10.29 25.59
N VAL A 469 -11.76 10.62 24.36
CA VAL A 469 -11.62 12.00 23.91
C VAL A 469 -12.98 12.69 23.85
N LEU A 470 -13.96 12.09 23.17
CA LEU A 470 -15.28 12.69 22.99
C LEU A 470 -15.95 12.94 24.35
N GLY A 471 -15.88 11.99 25.28
CA GLY A 471 -16.38 12.16 26.64
C GLY A 471 -15.63 13.23 27.45
N ALA A 472 -14.32 13.37 27.25
CA ALA A 472 -13.54 14.43 27.90
C ALA A 472 -13.92 15.83 27.37
N VAL A 473 -14.13 15.96 26.04
CA VAL A 473 -14.62 17.19 25.42
C VAL A 473 -16.03 17.52 25.91
N GLY A 474 -16.91 16.52 26.00
CA GLY A 474 -18.26 16.65 26.54
C GLY A 474 -18.29 17.25 27.95
N ARG A 475 -17.41 16.78 28.85
CA ARG A 475 -17.30 17.30 30.22
C ARG A 475 -16.67 18.69 30.33
N ALA A 476 -15.88 19.10 29.35
CA ALA A 476 -15.14 20.37 29.36
C ALA A 476 -15.93 21.55 28.79
N GLY A 477 -17.15 21.33 28.27
CA GLY A 477 -18.01 22.35 27.68
C GLY A 477 -18.26 23.54 28.61
N ARG A 478 -18.02 24.77 28.11
CA ARG A 478 -18.06 26.02 28.88
C ARG A 478 -19.44 26.68 28.98
N SER A 479 -20.46 26.10 28.34
CA SER A 479 -21.75 26.78 28.07
C SER A 479 -22.96 26.15 28.79
N GLY A 480 -22.76 25.10 29.59
CA GLY A 480 -23.87 24.33 30.17
C GLY A 480 -24.57 23.37 29.20
N GLU A 481 -24.19 23.37 27.92
CA GLU A 481 -24.63 22.39 26.92
C GLU A 481 -23.69 21.19 26.91
N THR A 482 -24.26 19.99 27.05
CA THR A 482 -23.53 18.72 26.98
C THR A 482 -23.19 18.40 25.53
N TYR A 483 -21.91 18.26 25.19
CA TYR A 483 -21.49 17.77 23.87
C TYR A 483 -21.49 16.23 23.85
N GLU A 484 -22.46 15.65 23.15
CA GLU A 484 -22.64 14.20 22.97
C GLU A 484 -22.75 13.83 21.49
N PRO A 485 -21.62 13.66 20.79
CA PRO A 485 -21.64 13.30 19.38
C PRO A 485 -21.89 11.80 19.15
N HIS A 486 -22.46 11.46 18.00
CA HIS A 486 -22.61 10.07 17.55
C HIS A 486 -21.34 9.58 16.86
N LEU A 487 -20.76 8.49 17.37
CA LEU A 487 -19.61 7.82 16.79
C LEU A 487 -20.02 6.53 16.07
N THR A 488 -19.82 6.48 14.76
CA THR A 488 -19.99 5.28 13.93
C THR A 488 -18.63 4.78 13.48
N PHE A 489 -18.30 3.52 13.82
CA PHE A 489 -17.01 2.92 13.51
C PHE A 489 -17.14 1.77 12.52
N ILE A 490 -16.50 1.90 11.35
CA ILE A 490 -16.58 0.97 10.22
C ILE A 490 -15.20 0.35 9.99
N ALA A 491 -15.06 -0.93 10.33
CA ALA A 491 -13.87 -1.71 10.01
C ALA A 491 -13.91 -2.17 8.55
N VAL A 492 -12.90 -1.80 7.76
CA VAL A 492 -12.84 -2.09 6.32
C VAL A 492 -11.80 -3.18 6.05
N SER A 493 -12.27 -4.35 5.63
CA SER A 493 -11.44 -5.44 5.13
C SER A 493 -11.39 -5.41 3.60
N GLN A 494 -10.23 -5.06 3.04
CA GLN A 494 -10.02 -5.00 1.59
C GLN A 494 -9.52 -6.33 0.99
N ARG A 495 -9.08 -7.27 1.83
CA ARG A 495 -8.55 -8.57 1.40
C ARG A 495 -9.48 -9.66 1.86
N THR A 496 -10.48 -9.96 1.04
CA THR A 496 -11.47 -11.02 1.31
C THR A 496 -11.38 -12.11 0.25
N GLY A 497 -11.79 -13.33 0.63
CA GLY A 497 -11.99 -14.44 -0.31
C GLY A 497 -13.29 -14.32 -1.10
N VAL A 498 -14.22 -13.46 -0.68
CA VAL A 498 -15.54 -13.28 -1.30
C VAL A 498 -15.41 -12.68 -2.70
N ARG A 499 -16.07 -13.28 -3.68
CA ARG A 499 -16.18 -12.77 -5.05
C ARG A 499 -17.66 -12.74 -5.44
N LEU A 500 -18.06 -11.67 -6.11
CA LEU A 500 -19.42 -11.50 -6.62
C LEU A 500 -19.35 -11.55 -8.15
N PHE A 501 -20.28 -12.29 -8.75
CA PHE A 501 -20.40 -12.44 -10.19
C PHE A 501 -21.83 -12.05 -10.57
N CYS A 502 -21.99 -11.27 -11.64
CA CYS A 502 -23.32 -11.00 -12.17
C CYS A 502 -23.83 -12.26 -12.89
N CYS A 503 -25.05 -12.70 -12.58
CA CYS A 503 -25.73 -13.68 -13.41
C CYS A 503 -25.89 -13.07 -14.81
N GLY A 504 -25.38 -13.76 -15.85
CA GLY A 504 -25.51 -13.27 -17.22
C GLY A 504 -26.98 -13.13 -17.61
N PRO A 505 -27.32 -12.22 -18.55
CA PRO A 505 -28.67 -12.17 -19.11
C PRO A 505 -28.98 -13.52 -19.78
N GLY A 506 -29.82 -14.33 -19.14
CA GLY A 506 -30.20 -15.68 -19.60
C GLY A 506 -30.04 -16.83 -18.61
N GLN A 507 -29.55 -16.60 -17.39
CA GLN A 507 -29.46 -17.63 -16.33
C GLN A 507 -30.33 -17.37 -15.09
N SER A 508 -31.23 -16.40 -15.16
CA SER A 508 -32.27 -16.22 -14.15
C SER A 508 -33.43 -17.19 -14.42
N GLY A 509 -33.40 -18.35 -13.75
CA GLY A 509 -34.58 -19.19 -13.47
C GLY A 509 -35.11 -20.06 -14.60
N ALA A 510 -34.81 -21.36 -14.50
CA ALA A 510 -35.76 -22.43 -14.76
C ALA A 510 -36.26 -22.96 -13.41
#